data_AF-A0A7C4YUA0-F1
#
_entry.id   AF-A0A7C4YUA0-F1
#
_cell.length_a   1.000
_cell.length_b   1.000
_cell.length_c   1.000
_cell.angle_alpha   90.00
_cell.angle_beta   90.00
_cell.angle_gamma   90.00
#
_symmetry.space_group_name_H-M   'P 1'
#
loop_
_entity.id
_entity.type
_entity.pdbx_description
1 polymer ?
#
loop_
_entity_poly.entity_id
_entity_poly.type
_entity_poly.pdbx_seq_one_letter_code
_entity_poly.pdbx_strand_id
1 'polypeptide(L)'
;MFGGDPNKKTIAQYGGIAEQINDLEPDFEALTDDALRAKTDEFRARLGELIGNVEGLEEKEQFQAGQDALDEILPEAFAAVREASKRTIGLRHYDVQLIGGIALHKGSIAEMRTGEGKTLVATLPIYLNALLGKGVHLITVNDYLARRDARWMAPIYNMLGLSVGVLQMAAATENGKKAFLVDLERESPHEDQHHLRMVDRRLAYEADITYGTNSEFGFDYLRDNMTMRLGDRVQRGHHFAIVDEVDNVLIDEARTPLIISGPASGNLEWYGKMSQVVKQLKPEDYEINEKDRNASLTETGLAHVEQ
;
A
#
# COMPACT_ATOMS: atom_id res chain seq x y z
N MET A 1 43.79 5.74 0.27
CA MET A 1 42.40 5.55 -0.19
C MET A 1 41.73 4.62 0.82
N PHE A 2 41.36 5.14 2.00
CA PHE A 2 40.80 4.35 3.11
C PHE A 2 39.33 4.74 3.27
N GLY A 3 38.47 4.16 2.42
CA GLY A 3 37.02 4.19 2.63
C GLY A 3 36.62 2.88 3.27
N GLY A 4 36.13 2.91 4.51
CA GLY A 4 35.55 1.73 5.16
C GLY A 4 34.29 1.27 4.43
N ASP A 5 33.89 0.02 4.66
CA ASP A 5 32.66 -0.56 4.11
C ASP A 5 31.43 0.21 4.64
N PRO A 6 30.69 0.95 3.79
CA PRO A 6 29.56 1.77 4.22
C PRO A 6 28.44 0.93 4.85
N ASN A 7 28.25 -0.32 4.41
CA ASN A 7 27.21 -1.19 4.97
C ASN A 7 27.53 -1.57 6.42
N LYS A 8 28.80 -1.84 6.73
CA LYS A 8 29.22 -2.13 8.12
C LYS A 8 28.95 -0.96 9.06
N LYS A 9 29.17 0.27 8.59
CA LYS A 9 28.90 1.47 9.39
C LYS A 9 27.40 1.63 9.68
N THR A 10 26.56 1.46 8.66
CA THR A 10 25.10 1.53 8.79
C THR A 10 24.57 0.43 9.71
N ILE A 11 25.02 -0.81 9.54
CA ILE A 11 24.63 -1.94 10.41
C ILE A 11 25.04 -1.68 11.86
N ALA A 12 26.25 -1.15 12.10
CA ALA A 12 26.69 -0.81 13.45
C ALA A 12 25.82 0.29 14.10
N GLN A 13 25.42 1.31 13.33
CA GLN A 13 24.50 2.34 13.79
C GLN A 13 23.14 1.75 14.18
N TYR A 14 22.58 0.88 13.34
CA TYR A 14 21.31 0.22 13.63
C TYR A 14 21.43 -0.77 14.79
N GLY A 15 22.60 -1.39 14.96
CA GLY A 15 22.91 -2.23 16.13
C GLY A 15 22.79 -1.44 17.44
N GLY A 16 23.29 -0.21 17.49
CA GLY A 16 23.12 0.65 18.68
C GLY A 16 21.66 0.98 18.99
N ILE A 17 20.81 1.14 17.98
CA ILE A 17 19.36 1.32 18.18
C ILE A 17 18.70 0.01 18.64
N ALA A 18 19.13 -1.14 18.10
CA ALA A 18 18.65 -2.45 18.55
C ALA A 18 19.01 -2.72 20.03
N GLU A 19 20.19 -2.26 20.49
CA GLU A 19 20.55 -2.28 21.91
C GLU A 19 19.61 -1.43 22.77
N GLN A 20 19.27 -0.21 22.33
CA GLN A 20 18.27 0.62 23.04
C GLN A 20 16.90 -0.08 23.14
N ILE A 21 16.46 -0.75 22.06
CA ILE A 21 15.21 -1.54 22.08
C ILE A 21 15.32 -2.71 23.06
N ASN A 22 16.48 -3.36 23.16
CA ASN A 22 16.72 -4.44 24.13
C ASN A 22 16.67 -3.92 25.58
N ASP A 23 17.25 -2.75 25.84
CA ASP A 23 17.24 -2.13 27.18
C ASP A 23 15.82 -1.77 27.65
N LEU A 24 14.90 -1.49 26.72
CA LEU A 24 13.49 -1.21 27.00
C LEU A 24 12.64 -2.47 27.26
N GLU A 25 13.13 -3.66 26.91
CA GLU A 25 12.31 -4.89 26.99
C GLU A 25 11.72 -5.15 28.38
N PRO A 26 12.46 -5.03 29.52
CA PRO A 26 11.89 -5.25 30.84
C PRO A 26 10.74 -4.31 31.19
N ASP A 27 10.80 -3.05 30.73
CA ASP A 27 9.76 -2.06 31.00
C ASP A 27 8.47 -2.41 30.24
N PHE A 28 8.59 -2.90 29.01
CA PHE A 28 7.46 -3.34 28.20
C PHE A 28 6.89 -4.68 28.66
N GLU A 29 7.72 -5.62 29.10
CA GLU A 29 7.27 -6.88 29.72
C GLU A 29 6.40 -6.63 30.97
N ALA A 30 6.73 -5.59 31.75
CA ALA A 30 5.99 -5.23 32.95
C ALA A 30 4.61 -4.60 32.68
N LEU A 31 4.33 -4.16 31.45
CA LEU A 31 3.04 -3.56 31.10
C LEU A 31 1.92 -4.61 31.09
N THR A 32 0.72 -4.21 31.53
CA THR A 32 -0.50 -4.99 31.25
C THR A 32 -0.87 -4.87 29.77
N ASP A 33 -1.74 -5.75 29.27
CA ASP A 33 -2.20 -5.68 27.88
C ASP A 33 -2.87 -4.33 27.57
N ASP A 34 -3.67 -3.81 28.51
CA ASP A 34 -4.30 -2.49 28.38
C ASP A 34 -3.26 -1.35 28.33
N ALA A 35 -2.21 -1.43 29.16
CA ALA A 35 -1.15 -0.43 29.17
C ALA A 35 -0.28 -0.50 27.91
N LEU A 36 -0.01 -1.71 27.41
CA LEU A 36 0.70 -1.92 26.15
C LEU A 36 -0.10 -1.37 24.97
N ARG A 37 -1.41 -1.64 24.91
CA ARG A 37 -2.30 -1.05 23.91
C ARG A 37 -2.35 0.48 24.02
N ALA A 38 -2.38 1.02 25.23
CA ALA A 38 -2.44 2.47 25.46
C ALA A 38 -1.18 3.21 24.97
N LYS A 39 -0.05 2.51 24.80
CA LYS A 39 1.15 3.09 24.18
C LYS A 39 0.89 3.63 22.78
N THR A 40 -0.02 3.03 22.02
CA THR A 40 -0.37 3.53 20.67
C THR A 40 -0.97 4.93 20.73
N ASP A 41 -1.84 5.22 21.69
CA ASP A 41 -2.43 6.54 21.87
C ASP A 41 -1.39 7.55 22.39
N GLU A 42 -0.50 7.12 23.29
CA GLU A 42 0.65 7.91 23.77
C GLU A 42 1.59 8.29 22.62
N PHE A 43 1.96 7.34 21.75
CA PHE A 43 2.83 7.59 20.61
C PHE A 43 2.19 8.53 19.59
N ARG A 44 0.89 8.35 19.28
CA ARG A 44 0.16 9.25 18.39
C ARG A 44 0.15 10.69 18.92
N ALA A 45 -0.06 10.87 20.23
CA ALA A 45 0.01 12.19 20.87
C ALA A 45 1.42 12.79 20.76
N ARG A 46 2.46 12.03 21.12
CA ARG A 46 3.87 12.45 21.00
C ARG A 46 4.26 12.80 19.57
N LEU A 47 3.82 12.05 18.57
CA LEU A 47 4.05 12.37 17.17
C LEU A 47 3.41 13.71 16.78
N GLY A 48 2.19 13.98 17.26
CA GLY A 48 1.54 15.28 17.04
C GLY A 48 2.35 16.44 17.61
N GLU A 49 2.93 16.26 18.79
CA GLU A 49 3.80 17.26 19.43
C GLU A 49 5.14 17.44 18.70
N LEU A 50 5.79 16.34 18.31
CA LEU A 50 7.08 16.34 17.61
C LEU A 50 6.98 16.92 16.20
N ILE A 51 5.92 16.58 15.46
CA ILE A 51 5.68 17.11 14.11
C ILE A 51 5.27 18.58 14.20
N GLY A 52 4.46 18.95 15.20
CA GLY A 52 4.00 20.31 15.41
C GLY A 52 3.16 20.84 14.23
N ASN A 53 3.20 22.15 14.01
CA ASN A 53 2.49 22.77 12.89
C ASN A 53 3.34 22.73 11.63
N VAL A 54 2.87 21.97 10.64
CA VAL A 54 3.49 21.84 9.31
C VAL A 54 2.71 22.57 8.21
N GLU A 55 1.70 23.35 8.58
CA GLU A 55 0.91 24.14 7.62
C GLU A 55 1.78 25.18 6.91
N GLY A 56 1.71 25.20 5.58
CA GLY A 56 2.51 26.10 4.74
C GLY A 56 3.92 25.62 4.41
N LEU A 57 4.36 24.49 4.98
CA LEU A 57 5.62 23.84 4.57
C LEU A 57 5.47 23.11 3.24
N GLU A 58 6.58 22.95 2.51
CA GLU A 58 6.61 22.12 1.31
C GLU A 58 6.39 20.63 1.67
N GLU A 59 5.81 19.85 0.75
CA GLU A 59 5.52 18.42 0.97
C GLU A 59 6.74 17.62 1.47
N LYS A 60 7.93 17.95 0.96
CA LYS A 60 9.19 17.33 1.37
C LYS A 60 9.56 17.65 2.82
N GLU A 61 9.32 18.88 3.26
CA GLU A 61 9.58 19.31 4.64
C GLU A 61 8.58 18.67 5.60
N GLN A 62 7.30 18.59 5.21
CA GLN A 62 6.27 17.87 5.97
C GLN A 62 6.62 16.39 6.12
N PHE A 63 7.12 15.76 5.04
CA PHE A 63 7.57 14.38 5.07
C PHE A 63 8.77 14.20 6.01
N GLN A 64 9.77 15.08 5.93
CA GLN A 64 10.95 15.01 6.78
C GLN A 64 10.59 15.17 8.26
N ALA A 65 9.75 16.15 8.61
CA ALA A 65 9.29 16.33 9.99
C ALA A 65 8.59 15.06 10.53
N GLY A 66 7.80 14.40 9.69
CA GLY A 66 7.19 13.11 10.03
C GLY A 66 8.23 12.00 10.26
N GLN A 67 9.25 11.90 9.40
CA GLN A 67 10.32 10.90 9.55
C GLN A 67 11.15 11.15 10.81
N ASP A 68 11.53 12.40 11.07
CA ASP A 68 12.29 12.77 12.27
C ASP A 68 11.51 12.43 13.54
N ALA A 69 10.20 12.72 13.57
CA ALA A 69 9.34 12.38 14.70
C ALA A 69 9.19 10.86 14.90
N LEU A 70 9.11 10.07 13.82
CA LEU A 70 9.07 8.62 13.88
C LEU A 70 10.38 8.03 14.41
N ASP A 71 11.52 8.59 13.99
CA ASP A 71 12.85 8.18 14.45
C ASP A 71 13.01 8.36 15.97
N GLU A 72 12.49 9.46 16.52
CA GLU A 72 12.56 9.75 17.96
C GLU A 72 11.79 8.73 18.81
N ILE A 73 10.68 8.16 18.29
CA ILE A 73 9.87 7.18 19.04
C ILE A 73 10.16 5.73 18.63
N LEU A 74 11.05 5.51 17.66
CA LEU A 74 11.29 4.20 17.06
C LEU A 74 11.66 3.15 18.11
N PRO A 75 12.57 3.39 19.07
CA PRO A 75 12.94 2.38 20.04
C PRO A 75 11.74 1.88 20.87
N GLU A 76 10.93 2.81 21.41
CA GLU A 76 9.75 2.44 22.19
C GLU A 76 8.67 1.76 21.33
N ALA A 77 8.47 2.22 20.10
CA ALA A 77 7.50 1.61 19.19
C ALA A 77 7.89 0.18 18.82
N PHE A 78 9.18 -0.08 18.55
CA PHE A 78 9.67 -1.42 18.23
C PHE A 78 9.62 -2.35 19.46
N ALA A 79 9.91 -1.84 20.66
CA ALA A 79 9.73 -2.58 21.90
C ALA A 79 8.26 -2.99 22.12
N ALA A 80 7.31 -2.09 21.85
CA ALA A 80 5.88 -2.39 21.93
C ALA A 80 5.46 -3.53 20.99
N VAL A 81 5.91 -3.49 19.73
CA VAL A 81 5.64 -4.53 18.72
C VAL A 81 6.26 -5.87 19.11
N ARG A 82 7.51 -5.86 19.58
CA ARG A 82 8.17 -7.08 20.05
C ARG A 82 7.37 -7.72 21.19
N GLU A 83 6.93 -6.93 22.16
CA GLU A 83 6.16 -7.43 23.30
C GLU A 83 4.79 -7.95 22.87
N ALA A 84 4.08 -7.21 22.00
CA ALA A 84 2.81 -7.69 21.43
C ALA A 84 3.00 -9.01 20.65
N SER A 85 4.09 -9.16 19.90
CA SER A 85 4.44 -10.40 19.19
C SER A 85 4.70 -11.57 20.14
N LYS A 86 5.43 -11.34 21.24
CA LYS A 86 5.65 -12.36 22.28
C LYS A 86 4.33 -12.84 22.87
N ARG A 87 3.42 -11.93 23.20
CA ARG A 87 2.13 -12.25 23.84
C ARG A 87 1.15 -12.94 22.91
N THR A 88 1.08 -12.51 21.65
CA THR A 88 0.02 -12.93 20.74
C THR A 88 0.38 -14.12 19.88
N ILE A 89 1.63 -14.20 19.40
CA ILE A 89 2.08 -15.26 18.50
C ILE A 89 3.29 -16.03 19.02
N GLY A 90 3.79 -15.71 20.21
CA GLY A 90 4.89 -16.43 20.87
C GLY A 90 6.26 -16.20 20.26
N LEU A 91 6.42 -15.17 19.42
CA LEU A 91 7.67 -14.89 18.72
C LEU A 91 8.30 -13.59 19.24
N ARG A 92 9.55 -13.66 19.70
CA ARG A 92 10.37 -12.50 20.05
C ARG A 92 11.31 -12.16 18.88
N HIS A 93 11.30 -10.92 18.40
CA HIS A 93 12.24 -10.50 17.36
C HIS A 93 13.70 -10.61 17.82
N TYR A 94 14.55 -11.23 17.01
CA TYR A 94 16.00 -11.22 17.18
C TYR A 94 16.62 -9.85 16.86
N ASP A 95 17.84 -9.58 17.32
CA ASP A 95 18.51 -8.30 17.09
C ASP A 95 18.71 -8.01 15.59
N VAL A 96 19.05 -9.03 14.81
CA VAL A 96 19.16 -8.92 13.35
C VAL A 96 17.82 -8.58 12.68
N GLN A 97 16.70 -8.99 13.28
CA GLN A 97 15.36 -8.66 12.81
C GLN A 97 15.00 -7.21 13.18
N LEU A 98 15.41 -6.71 14.35
CA LEU A 98 15.28 -5.28 14.68
C LEU A 98 16.07 -4.42 13.69
N ILE A 99 17.33 -4.79 13.40
CA ILE A 99 18.17 -4.10 12.42
C ILE A 99 17.51 -4.09 11.04
N GLY A 100 16.94 -5.23 10.61
CA GLY A 100 16.17 -5.32 9.37
C GLY A 100 14.96 -4.38 9.36
N GLY A 101 14.21 -4.32 10.46
CA GLY A 101 13.06 -3.43 10.62
C GLY A 101 13.44 -1.95 10.55
N ILE A 102 14.56 -1.57 11.16
CA ILE A 102 15.12 -0.21 11.09
C ILE A 102 15.50 0.12 9.64
N ALA A 103 16.19 -0.79 8.94
CA ALA A 103 16.57 -0.58 7.55
C ALA A 103 15.35 -0.36 6.64
N LEU A 104 14.27 -1.13 6.83
CA LEU A 104 13.01 -0.95 6.10
C LEU A 104 12.35 0.41 6.41
N HIS A 105 12.31 0.82 7.68
CA HIS A 105 11.80 2.15 8.04
C HIS A 105 12.58 3.28 7.36
N LYS A 106 13.91 3.14 7.29
CA LYS A 106 14.81 4.10 6.61
C LYS A 106 14.72 4.06 5.08
N GLY A 107 13.75 3.35 4.51
CA GLY A 107 13.54 3.27 3.06
C GLY A 107 14.61 2.47 2.30
N SER A 108 15.36 1.61 3.01
CA SER A 108 16.39 0.76 2.41
C SER A 108 15.89 -0.66 2.13
N ILE A 109 16.57 -1.37 1.24
CA ILE A 109 16.33 -2.81 1.02
C ILE A 109 17.06 -3.59 2.11
N ALA A 110 16.30 -4.30 2.96
CA ALA A 110 16.86 -5.21 3.96
C ALA A 110 17.07 -6.60 3.33
N GLU A 111 18.30 -6.92 2.91
CA GLU A 111 18.64 -8.25 2.40
C GLU A 111 18.74 -9.26 3.55
N MET A 112 17.70 -10.07 3.71
CA MET A 112 17.63 -11.14 4.69
C MET A 112 17.42 -12.48 3.99
N ARG A 113 18.14 -13.52 4.42
CA ARG A 113 18.02 -14.86 3.84
C ARG A 113 16.62 -15.44 4.09
N THR A 114 16.19 -16.36 3.23
CA THR A 114 14.96 -17.12 3.45
C THR A 114 15.03 -17.84 4.80
N GLY A 115 13.96 -17.72 5.59
CA GLY A 115 13.89 -18.29 6.94
C GLY A 115 14.30 -17.34 8.07
N GLU A 116 14.86 -16.16 7.77
CA GLU A 116 15.22 -15.15 8.79
C GLU A 116 14.01 -14.38 9.35
N GLY A 117 12.78 -14.72 8.92
CA GLY A 117 11.55 -14.14 9.45
C GLY A 117 11.17 -12.77 8.91
N LYS A 118 11.39 -12.51 7.60
CA LYS A 118 11.00 -11.25 6.91
C LYS A 118 9.57 -10.78 7.25
N THR A 119 8.61 -11.71 7.27
CA THR A 119 7.21 -11.41 7.62
C THR A 119 7.08 -10.79 9.01
N LEU A 120 7.78 -11.34 10.01
CA LEU A 120 7.79 -10.81 11.37
C LEU A 120 8.56 -9.49 11.46
N VAL A 121 9.67 -9.36 10.74
CA VAL A 121 10.48 -8.11 10.67
C VAL A 121 9.64 -6.94 10.21
N ALA A 122 8.82 -7.12 9.17
CA ALA A 122 7.99 -6.06 8.61
C ALA A 122 6.99 -5.47 9.61
N THR A 123 6.58 -6.21 10.64
CA THR A 123 5.65 -5.71 11.66
C THR A 123 6.15 -4.47 12.39
N LEU A 124 7.46 -4.38 12.61
CA LEU A 124 8.09 -3.27 13.33
C LEU A 124 7.93 -1.94 12.59
N PRO A 125 8.45 -1.76 11.35
CA PRO A 125 8.26 -0.52 10.60
C PRO A 125 6.81 -0.29 10.18
N ILE A 126 6.01 -1.34 9.93
CA ILE A 126 4.59 -1.19 9.59
C ILE A 126 3.85 -0.50 10.73
N TYR A 127 3.99 -1.01 11.97
CA TYR A 127 3.36 -0.40 13.13
C TYR A 127 3.80 1.05 13.31
N LEU A 128 5.13 1.30 13.32
CA LEU A 128 5.69 2.64 13.51
C LEU A 128 5.13 3.64 12.50
N ASN A 129 5.17 3.34 11.20
CA ASN A 129 4.73 4.26 10.16
C ASN A 129 3.19 4.41 10.12
N ALA A 130 2.44 3.39 10.55
CA ALA A 130 0.99 3.46 10.66
C ALA A 130 0.51 4.45 11.74
N LEU A 131 1.36 4.79 12.73
CA LEU A 131 1.03 5.76 13.77
C LEU A 131 0.78 7.18 13.23
N LEU A 132 1.28 7.51 12.02
CA LEU A 132 0.95 8.76 11.34
C LEU A 132 -0.51 8.84 10.87
N GLY A 133 -1.27 7.73 10.88
CA GLY A 133 -2.68 7.68 10.46
C GLY A 133 -2.90 7.79 8.95
N LYS A 134 -1.81 7.85 8.17
CA LYS A 134 -1.84 7.99 6.71
C LYS A 134 -1.93 6.67 5.93
N GLY A 135 -1.88 5.54 6.65
CA GLY A 135 -1.94 4.19 6.08
C GLY A 135 -0.58 3.66 5.63
N VAL A 136 -0.39 2.34 5.74
CA VAL A 136 0.80 1.61 5.29
C VAL A 136 0.40 0.48 4.35
N HIS A 137 1.11 0.33 3.23
CA HIS A 137 0.90 -0.77 2.29
C HIS A 137 1.98 -1.85 2.47
N LEU A 138 1.58 -3.11 2.65
CA LEU A 138 2.47 -4.26 2.52
C LEU A 138 2.15 -4.97 1.20
N ILE A 139 3.13 -4.96 0.31
CA ILE A 139 3.05 -5.50 -1.05
C ILE A 139 3.76 -6.85 -1.08
N THR A 140 3.08 -7.87 -1.55
CA THR A 140 3.65 -9.21 -1.79
C THR A 140 3.26 -9.72 -3.18
N VAL A 141 3.72 -10.91 -3.55
CA VAL A 141 3.65 -11.42 -4.94
C VAL A 141 2.34 -12.13 -5.29
N ASN A 142 1.54 -12.56 -4.30
CA ASN A 142 0.25 -13.20 -4.59
C ASN A 142 -0.77 -13.08 -3.44
N ASP A 143 -2.03 -13.31 -3.78
CA ASP A 143 -3.18 -13.21 -2.87
C ASP A 143 -3.11 -14.15 -1.67
N TYR A 144 -2.50 -15.34 -1.83
CA TYR A 144 -2.35 -16.29 -0.74
C TYR A 144 -1.39 -15.73 0.31
N LEU A 145 -0.23 -15.22 -0.10
CA LEU A 145 0.73 -14.60 0.82
C LEU A 145 0.14 -13.36 1.47
N ALA A 146 -0.54 -12.49 0.70
CA ALA A 146 -1.17 -11.29 1.24
C ALA A 146 -2.17 -11.63 2.35
N ARG A 147 -3.02 -12.64 2.10
CA ARG A 147 -4.01 -13.11 3.07
C ARG A 147 -3.37 -13.80 4.28
N ARG A 148 -2.46 -14.73 4.03
CA ARG A 148 -1.78 -15.51 5.07
C ARG A 148 -1.04 -14.59 6.03
N ASP A 149 -0.25 -13.67 5.50
CA ASP A 149 0.62 -12.81 6.30
C ASP A 149 -0.18 -11.76 7.07
N ALA A 150 -1.21 -11.17 6.44
CA ALA A 150 -2.14 -10.29 7.13
C ALA A 150 -2.79 -10.98 8.32
N ARG A 151 -3.33 -12.20 8.13
CA ARG A 151 -3.98 -12.96 9.21
C ARG A 151 -3.00 -13.41 10.29
N TRP A 152 -1.79 -13.79 9.90
CA TRP A 152 -0.79 -14.25 10.85
C TRP A 152 -0.26 -13.11 11.73
N MET A 153 -0.05 -11.92 11.16
CA MET A 153 0.49 -10.77 11.90
C MET A 153 -0.60 -9.89 12.55
N ALA A 154 -1.87 -10.00 12.13
CA ALA A 154 -2.99 -9.25 12.69
C ALA A 154 -3.14 -9.30 14.23
N PRO A 155 -2.87 -10.42 14.93
CA PRO A 155 -2.92 -10.43 16.40
C PRO A 155 -2.01 -9.37 17.04
N ILE A 156 -0.83 -9.11 16.47
CA ILE A 156 0.10 -8.07 16.94
C ILE A 156 -0.53 -6.69 16.75
N TYR A 157 -1.01 -6.41 15.55
CA TYR A 157 -1.59 -5.11 15.21
C TYR A 157 -2.86 -4.83 16.00
N ASN A 158 -3.75 -5.81 16.13
CA ASN A 158 -4.99 -5.69 16.88
C ASN A 158 -4.75 -5.49 18.38
N MET A 159 -3.75 -6.17 18.97
CA MET A 159 -3.36 -5.92 20.37
C MET A 159 -2.91 -4.48 20.58
N LEU A 160 -2.22 -3.90 19.60
CA LEU A 160 -1.80 -2.50 19.58
C LEU A 160 -2.86 -1.56 18.97
N GLY A 161 -4.11 -2.02 18.82
CA GLY A 161 -5.24 -1.19 18.40
C GLY A 161 -5.20 -0.69 16.94
N LEU A 162 -4.43 -1.34 16.06
CA LEU A 162 -4.41 -1.06 14.63
C LEU A 162 -5.26 -2.06 13.85
N SER A 163 -5.85 -1.59 12.75
CA SER A 163 -6.68 -2.35 11.83
C SER A 163 -5.93 -2.82 10.59
N VAL A 164 -6.33 -3.97 10.03
CA VAL A 164 -5.68 -4.58 8.87
C VAL A 164 -6.70 -4.86 7.75
N GLY A 165 -6.48 -4.25 6.59
CA GLY A 165 -7.16 -4.56 5.34
C GLY A 165 -6.37 -5.53 4.46
N VAL A 166 -7.08 -6.29 3.63
CA VAL A 166 -6.49 -7.25 2.68
C VAL A 166 -7.16 -7.08 1.32
N LEU A 167 -6.34 -6.78 0.31
CA LEU A 167 -6.75 -6.75 -1.09
C LEU A 167 -6.56 -8.13 -1.70
N GLN A 168 -7.53 -8.55 -2.49
CA GLN A 168 -7.49 -9.78 -3.28
C GLN A 168 -8.05 -9.51 -4.68
N MET A 169 -7.71 -10.39 -5.61
CA MET A 169 -8.07 -10.32 -7.02
C MET A 169 -9.57 -10.12 -7.24
N ALA A 170 -9.88 -9.41 -8.31
CA ALA A 170 -11.25 -9.05 -8.70
C ALA A 170 -12.24 -10.24 -8.75
N ALA A 171 -11.76 -11.42 -9.14
CA ALA A 171 -12.57 -12.64 -9.20
C ALA A 171 -13.08 -13.09 -7.82
N ALA A 172 -12.37 -12.77 -6.74
CA ALA A 172 -12.74 -13.07 -5.36
C ALA A 172 -13.52 -11.93 -4.68
N THR A 173 -13.60 -10.74 -5.32
CA THR A 173 -14.01 -9.49 -4.65
C THR A 173 -15.02 -8.66 -5.47
N GLU A 174 -16.02 -9.33 -6.05
CA GLU A 174 -17.09 -8.69 -6.84
C GLU A 174 -16.55 -7.75 -7.94
N ASN A 175 -15.62 -8.25 -8.76
CA ASN A 175 -14.92 -7.49 -9.79
C ASN A 175 -14.10 -6.32 -9.22
N GLY A 176 -13.48 -6.50 -8.06
CA GLY A 176 -12.61 -5.51 -7.43
C GLY A 176 -13.37 -4.39 -6.73
N LYS A 177 -14.67 -4.57 -6.44
CA LYS A 177 -15.46 -3.62 -5.64
C LYS A 177 -15.37 -3.87 -4.14
N LYS A 178 -15.07 -5.11 -3.77
CA LYS A 178 -14.88 -5.54 -2.39
C LYS A 178 -13.40 -5.73 -2.05
N ALA A 179 -13.15 -5.90 -0.76
CA ALA A 179 -11.90 -6.34 -0.18
C ALA A 179 -12.23 -6.98 1.17
N PHE A 180 -11.23 -7.19 2.02
CA PHE A 180 -11.43 -7.76 3.35
C PHE A 180 -10.83 -6.87 4.44
N LEU A 181 -11.44 -6.92 5.62
CA LEU A 181 -10.78 -6.57 6.88
C LEU A 181 -10.50 -7.84 7.66
N VAL A 182 -9.37 -7.88 8.35
CA VAL A 182 -9.09 -8.96 9.29
C VAL A 182 -9.98 -8.79 10.52
N ASP A 183 -10.68 -9.86 10.88
CA ASP A 183 -11.62 -9.95 11.99
C ASP A 183 -11.33 -11.25 12.74
N LEU A 184 -10.53 -11.18 13.81
CA LEU A 184 -10.04 -12.37 14.53
C LEU A 184 -11.14 -13.15 15.27
N GLU A 185 -12.34 -12.59 15.42
CA GLU A 185 -13.49 -13.27 16.03
C GLU A 185 -14.26 -14.12 15.01
N ARG A 186 -14.02 -13.89 13.71
CA ARG A 186 -14.75 -14.56 12.64
C ARG A 186 -14.16 -15.93 12.31
N GLU A 187 -14.86 -16.97 12.70
CA GLU A 187 -14.54 -18.33 12.30
C GLU A 187 -15.22 -18.73 10.98
N SER A 188 -14.51 -19.51 10.15
CA SER A 188 -15.04 -20.16 8.94
C SER A 188 -14.31 -21.49 8.72
N PRO A 189 -14.99 -22.52 8.19
CA PRO A 189 -14.34 -23.76 7.73
C PRO A 189 -13.55 -23.55 6.43
N HIS A 190 -13.80 -22.44 5.72
CA HIS A 190 -13.08 -22.07 4.51
C HIS A 190 -11.89 -21.19 4.87
N GLU A 191 -10.67 -21.67 4.58
CA GLU A 191 -9.41 -21.00 4.91
C GLU A 191 -9.36 -19.56 4.38
N ASP A 192 -9.88 -19.35 3.17
CA ASP A 192 -9.91 -18.06 2.48
C ASP A 192 -10.91 -17.06 3.05
N GLN A 193 -11.76 -17.48 3.98
CA GLN A 193 -12.77 -16.65 4.66
C GLN A 193 -12.56 -16.58 6.17
N HIS A 194 -11.70 -17.43 6.72
CA HIS A 194 -11.41 -17.49 8.14
C HIS A 194 -10.68 -16.22 8.59
N HIS A 195 -11.15 -15.59 9.66
CA HIS A 195 -10.72 -14.28 10.14
C HIS A 195 -10.85 -13.12 9.13
N LEU A 196 -11.70 -13.24 8.11
CA LEU A 196 -11.82 -12.22 7.06
C LEU A 196 -13.27 -11.81 6.85
N ARG A 197 -13.55 -10.53 7.10
CA ARG A 197 -14.84 -9.91 6.83
C ARG A 197 -14.78 -9.16 5.51
N MET A 198 -15.61 -9.58 4.56
CA MET A 198 -15.74 -8.86 3.29
C MET A 198 -16.34 -7.47 3.50
N VAL A 199 -15.74 -6.46 2.89
CA VAL A 199 -16.09 -5.05 3.00
C VAL A 199 -15.98 -4.36 1.64
N ASP A 200 -16.49 -3.13 1.53
CA ASP A 200 -16.20 -2.29 0.37
C ASP A 200 -14.70 -2.00 0.30
N ARG A 201 -14.15 -1.95 -0.92
CA ARG A 201 -12.70 -1.86 -1.14
C ARG A 201 -12.06 -0.64 -0.48
N ARG A 202 -12.79 0.48 -0.43
CA ARG A 202 -12.37 1.69 0.30
C ARG A 202 -12.09 1.42 1.77
N LEU A 203 -12.91 0.61 2.44
CA LEU A 203 -12.75 0.32 3.87
C LEU A 203 -11.45 -0.45 4.16
N ALA A 204 -10.97 -1.28 3.21
CA ALA A 204 -9.67 -1.95 3.36
C ALA A 204 -8.49 -0.97 3.23
N TYR A 205 -8.63 0.10 2.44
CA TYR A 205 -7.66 1.18 2.40
C TYR A 205 -7.75 2.10 3.62
N GLU A 206 -8.93 2.31 4.20
CA GLU A 206 -9.13 3.10 5.42
C GLU A 206 -8.51 2.45 6.66
N ALA A 207 -8.26 1.13 6.64
CA ALA A 207 -7.51 0.45 7.68
C ALA A 207 -6.10 1.04 7.84
N ASP A 208 -5.54 0.99 9.05
CA ASP A 208 -4.20 1.51 9.36
C ASP A 208 -3.12 0.85 8.47
N ILE A 209 -3.34 -0.42 8.12
CA ILE A 209 -2.43 -1.26 7.34
C ILE A 209 -3.23 -1.96 6.26
N THR A 210 -2.72 -2.00 5.03
CA THR A 210 -3.32 -2.72 3.90
C THR A 210 -2.32 -3.69 3.31
N TYR A 211 -2.63 -4.99 3.34
CA TYR A 211 -1.89 -6.03 2.64
C TYR A 211 -2.48 -6.25 1.25
N GLY A 212 -1.63 -6.51 0.25
CA GLY A 212 -2.10 -6.79 -1.10
C GLY A 212 -0.98 -7.15 -2.05
N THR A 213 -1.33 -7.39 -3.30
CA THR A 213 -0.35 -7.59 -4.37
C THR A 213 -0.04 -6.28 -5.07
N ASN A 214 1.14 -6.19 -5.69
CA ASN A 214 1.54 -5.05 -6.53
C ASN A 214 0.49 -4.76 -7.62
N SER A 215 -0.07 -5.81 -8.22
CA SER A 215 -1.11 -5.73 -9.23
C SER A 215 -2.38 -5.11 -8.68
N GLU A 216 -2.86 -5.54 -7.51
CA GLU A 216 -4.08 -4.98 -6.91
C GLU A 216 -3.93 -3.50 -6.56
N PHE A 217 -2.82 -3.11 -5.92
CA PHE A 217 -2.53 -1.69 -5.64
C PHE A 217 -2.41 -0.85 -6.92
N GLY A 218 -1.71 -1.36 -7.94
CA GLY A 218 -1.53 -0.64 -9.21
C GLY A 218 -2.82 -0.50 -9.99
N PHE A 219 -3.64 -1.56 -10.06
CA PHE A 219 -4.93 -1.49 -10.74
C PHE A 219 -5.94 -0.60 -10.04
N ASP A 220 -5.93 -0.53 -8.70
CA ASP A 220 -6.75 0.45 -7.97
C ASP A 220 -6.36 1.88 -8.29
N TYR A 221 -5.05 2.16 -8.34
CA TYR A 221 -4.58 3.48 -8.75
C TYR A 221 -5.06 3.85 -10.17
N LEU A 222 -4.95 2.92 -11.13
CA LEU A 222 -5.43 3.13 -12.49
C LEU A 222 -6.95 3.34 -12.53
N ARG A 223 -7.72 2.53 -11.81
CA ARG A 223 -9.19 2.66 -11.72
C ARG A 223 -9.61 3.99 -11.10
N ASP A 224 -8.94 4.43 -10.03
CA ASP A 224 -9.23 5.70 -9.35
C ASP A 224 -9.06 6.90 -10.28
N ASN A 225 -8.12 6.83 -11.23
CA ASN A 225 -7.89 7.85 -12.25
C ASN A 225 -8.85 7.77 -13.44
N MET A 226 -9.68 6.73 -13.54
CA MET A 226 -10.76 6.59 -14.53
C MET A 226 -12.14 6.93 -13.95
N THR A 227 -12.25 7.16 -12.63
CA THR A 227 -13.52 7.53 -11.99
C THR A 227 -13.99 8.93 -12.39
N MET A 228 -15.32 9.11 -12.47
CA MET A 228 -15.93 10.41 -12.80
C MET A 228 -16.13 11.31 -11.58
N ARG A 229 -16.02 10.76 -10.37
CA ARG A 229 -16.25 11.47 -9.10
C ARG A 229 -15.13 11.15 -8.13
N LEU A 230 -14.62 12.18 -7.44
CA LEU A 230 -13.61 12.00 -6.40
C LEU A 230 -14.05 11.02 -5.30
N GLY A 231 -15.34 11.08 -4.94
CA GLY A 231 -15.94 10.20 -3.94
C GLY A 231 -16.13 8.75 -4.38
N ASP A 232 -15.68 8.35 -5.58
CA ASP A 232 -15.68 6.95 -6.04
C ASP A 232 -14.27 6.32 -5.94
N ARG A 233 -13.24 7.11 -5.62
CA ARG A 233 -11.86 6.61 -5.44
C ARG A 233 -11.76 5.72 -4.21
N VAL A 234 -10.93 4.68 -4.28
CA VAL A 234 -10.74 3.73 -3.17
C VAL A 234 -9.46 3.97 -2.40
N GLN A 235 -8.39 4.47 -3.05
CA GLN A 235 -7.11 4.76 -2.39
C GLN A 235 -7.14 6.10 -1.67
N ARG A 236 -6.25 6.24 -0.68
CA ARG A 236 -6.10 7.44 0.15
C ARG A 236 -4.68 7.99 0.21
N GLY A 237 -3.96 7.94 -0.91
CA GLY A 237 -2.56 8.37 -1.05
C GLY A 237 -1.57 7.20 -0.99
N HIS A 238 -0.27 7.53 -1.06
CA HIS A 238 0.82 6.56 -1.15
C HIS A 238 1.96 6.97 -0.20
N HIS A 239 1.75 6.75 1.10
CA HIS A 239 2.62 7.31 2.13
C HIS A 239 3.83 6.44 2.47
N PHE A 240 3.60 5.15 2.73
CA PHE A 240 4.65 4.20 3.02
C PHE A 240 4.27 2.81 2.49
N ALA A 241 5.21 2.16 1.80
CA ALA A 241 5.02 0.82 1.26
C ALA A 241 6.24 -0.04 1.54
N ILE A 242 6.02 -1.24 2.06
CA ILE A 242 7.05 -2.29 2.13
C ILE A 242 6.76 -3.29 1.03
N VAL A 243 7.76 -3.60 0.21
CA VAL A 243 7.67 -4.59 -0.85
C VAL A 243 8.42 -5.85 -0.42
N ASP A 244 7.68 -6.90 -0.14
CA ASP A 244 8.23 -8.25 0.03
C ASP A 244 8.61 -8.84 -1.34
N GLU A 245 9.68 -9.65 -1.36
CA GLU A 245 10.32 -10.15 -2.59
C GLU A 245 10.55 -9.03 -3.62
N VAL A 246 11.21 -7.97 -3.17
CA VAL A 246 11.43 -6.71 -3.91
C VAL A 246 12.08 -6.90 -5.28
N ASP A 247 12.95 -7.88 -5.43
CA ASP A 247 13.58 -8.25 -6.70
C ASP A 247 12.54 -8.78 -7.68
N ASN A 248 11.64 -9.66 -7.23
CA ASN A 248 10.57 -10.17 -8.06
C ASN A 248 9.62 -9.04 -8.49
N VAL A 249 9.19 -8.19 -7.56
CA VAL A 249 8.19 -7.15 -7.84
C VAL A 249 8.76 -5.98 -8.65
N LEU A 250 9.89 -5.41 -8.21
CA LEU A 250 10.44 -4.17 -8.79
C LEU A 250 11.41 -4.40 -9.95
N ILE A 251 11.87 -5.63 -10.19
CA ILE A 251 12.76 -5.97 -11.31
C ILE A 251 12.06 -6.89 -12.29
N ASP A 252 11.59 -8.06 -11.84
CA ASP A 252 11.05 -9.06 -12.77
C ASP A 252 9.67 -8.69 -13.31
N GLU A 253 8.71 -8.39 -12.45
CA GLU A 253 7.33 -8.07 -12.82
C GLU A 253 7.21 -6.67 -13.44
N ALA A 254 8.02 -5.72 -12.97
CA ALA A 254 8.06 -4.35 -13.48
C ALA A 254 8.44 -4.23 -14.97
N ARG A 255 8.91 -5.31 -15.60
CA ARG A 255 9.17 -5.36 -17.05
C ARG A 255 7.90 -5.26 -17.90
N THR A 256 6.75 -5.62 -17.35
CA THR A 256 5.47 -5.56 -18.07
C THR A 256 4.58 -4.49 -17.45
N PRO A 257 4.10 -3.50 -18.23
CA PRO A 257 3.24 -2.46 -17.68
C PRO A 257 1.89 -3.04 -17.22
N LEU A 258 1.35 -2.47 -16.14
CA LEU A 258 -0.03 -2.71 -15.73
C LEU A 258 -0.98 -1.95 -16.67
N ILE A 259 -1.87 -2.67 -17.34
CA ILE A 259 -2.80 -2.11 -18.33
C ILE A 259 -4.22 -2.55 -17.99
N ILE A 260 -5.12 -1.59 -17.79
CA ILE A 260 -6.56 -1.88 -17.78
C ILE A 260 -7.01 -2.04 -19.23
N SER A 261 -7.47 -3.22 -19.57
CA SER A 261 -8.14 -3.50 -20.84
C SER A 261 -9.63 -3.74 -20.58
N GLY A 262 -10.46 -3.36 -21.54
CA GLY A 262 -11.89 -3.60 -21.53
C GLY A 262 -12.36 -3.99 -22.92
N PRO A 263 -13.55 -4.60 -23.04
CA PRO A 263 -14.16 -4.81 -24.34
C PRO A 263 -14.31 -3.45 -25.04
N ALA A 264 -14.12 -3.41 -26.36
CA ALA A 264 -14.32 -2.20 -27.13
C ALA A 264 -15.76 -1.69 -26.91
N SER A 265 -15.88 -0.52 -26.28
CA SER A 265 -17.16 0.15 -26.12
C SER A 265 -17.48 0.88 -27.42
N GLY A 266 -18.54 0.45 -28.08
CA GLY A 266 -19.01 1.03 -29.34
C GLY A 266 -20.06 0.13 -29.97
N ASN A 267 -21.14 0.72 -30.49
CA ASN A 267 -22.11 -0.07 -31.24
C ASN A 267 -21.52 -0.34 -32.64
N LEU A 268 -21.09 -1.58 -32.87
CA LEU A 268 -20.51 -2.04 -34.14
C LEU A 268 -21.41 -1.72 -35.36
N GLU A 269 -22.73 -1.61 -35.15
CA GLU A 269 -23.66 -1.20 -36.19
C GLU A 269 -23.37 0.20 -36.76
N TRP A 270 -22.86 1.12 -35.93
CA TRP A 270 -22.57 2.48 -36.39
C TRP A 270 -21.45 2.53 -37.40
N TYR A 271 -20.46 1.64 -37.33
CA TYR A 271 -19.44 1.55 -38.39
C TYR A 271 -20.07 1.20 -39.74
N GLY A 272 -21.00 0.24 -39.74
CA GLY A 272 -21.75 -0.15 -40.94
C GLY A 272 -22.62 0.99 -41.47
N LYS A 273 -23.40 1.64 -40.59
CA LYS A 273 -24.27 2.78 -40.95
C LYS A 273 -23.46 3.96 -41.48
N MET A 274 -22.41 4.37 -40.76
CA MET A 274 -21.59 5.50 -41.16
C MET A 274 -20.82 5.24 -42.46
N SER A 275 -20.41 4.00 -42.75
CA SER A 275 -19.83 3.64 -44.05
C SER A 275 -20.79 3.90 -45.21
N GLN A 276 -22.10 3.73 -45.02
CA GLN A 276 -23.11 4.05 -46.05
C GLN A 276 -23.33 5.56 -46.18
N VAL A 277 -23.26 6.31 -45.07
CA VAL A 277 -23.37 7.77 -45.06
C VAL A 277 -22.18 8.40 -45.80
N VAL A 278 -20.95 8.00 -45.45
CA VAL A 278 -19.73 8.55 -46.06
C VAL A 278 -19.69 8.34 -47.58
N LYS A 279 -20.24 7.24 -48.10
CA LYS A 279 -20.32 6.95 -49.54
C LYS A 279 -21.28 7.88 -50.31
N GLN A 280 -22.17 8.57 -49.62
CA GLN A 280 -23.15 9.49 -50.21
C GLN A 280 -22.65 10.94 -50.21
N LEU A 281 -21.58 11.24 -49.48
CA LEU A 281 -20.96 12.56 -49.45
C LEU A 281 -20.36 12.91 -50.82
N LYS A 282 -20.50 14.17 -51.20
CA LYS A 282 -19.95 14.76 -52.42
C LYS A 282 -18.69 15.58 -52.10
N PRO A 283 -17.86 15.93 -53.09
CA PRO A 283 -16.64 16.71 -52.86
C PRO A 283 -16.85 18.06 -52.17
N GLU A 284 -18.02 18.68 -52.29
CA GLU A 284 -18.39 19.92 -51.59
C GLU A 284 -18.74 19.71 -50.11
N ASP A 285 -19.00 18.47 -49.68
CA ASP A 285 -19.44 18.14 -48.33
C ASP A 285 -18.27 18.00 -47.34
N TYR A 286 -17.03 17.98 -47.84
CA TYR A 286 -15.86 17.79 -46.98
C TYR A 286 -14.62 18.50 -47.52
N GLU A 287 -13.69 18.78 -46.62
CA GLU A 287 -12.36 19.27 -46.95
C GLU A 287 -11.31 18.26 -46.47
N ILE A 288 -10.30 18.00 -47.31
CA ILE A 288 -9.17 17.13 -46.97
C ILE A 288 -7.91 17.97 -46.89
N ASN A 289 -7.24 17.89 -45.74
CA ASN A 289 -5.90 18.40 -45.57
C ASN A 289 -4.91 17.22 -45.53
N GLU A 290 -4.30 16.93 -46.67
CA GLU A 290 -3.35 15.81 -46.82
C GLU A 290 -2.06 16.01 -46.02
N LYS A 291 -1.63 17.27 -45.83
CA LYS A 291 -0.44 17.60 -45.06
C LYS A 291 -0.61 17.19 -43.60
N ASP A 292 -1.79 17.45 -43.04
CA ASP A 292 -2.10 17.17 -41.63
C ASP A 292 -2.86 15.85 -41.45
N ARG A 293 -3.14 15.12 -42.55
CA ARG A 293 -3.92 13.86 -42.58
C ARG A 293 -5.26 13.98 -41.86
N ASN A 294 -5.96 15.07 -42.12
CA ASN A 294 -7.24 15.38 -41.51
C ASN A 294 -8.33 15.52 -42.58
N ALA A 295 -9.56 15.11 -42.24
CA ALA A 295 -10.75 15.33 -43.02
C ALA A 295 -11.84 15.93 -42.13
N SER A 296 -12.48 17.00 -42.60
CA SER A 296 -13.56 17.69 -41.89
C SER A 296 -14.76 17.88 -42.81
N LEU A 297 -15.97 17.77 -42.26
CA LEU A 297 -17.19 18.10 -42.99
C LEU A 297 -17.31 19.63 -43.15
N THR A 298 -17.80 20.08 -44.30
CA THR A 298 -18.25 21.48 -44.49
C THR A 298 -19.59 21.70 -43.80
N GLU A 299 -20.04 22.95 -43.63
CA GLU A 299 -21.38 23.24 -43.09
C GLU A 299 -22.48 22.54 -43.91
N THR A 300 -22.33 22.54 -45.25
CA THR A 300 -23.21 21.82 -46.17
C THR A 300 -23.17 20.31 -45.94
N GLY A 301 -21.97 19.75 -45.80
CA GLY A 301 -21.81 18.31 -45.54
C GLY A 301 -22.38 17.86 -44.21
N LEU A 302 -22.29 18.69 -43.16
CA LEU A 302 -22.92 18.40 -41.88
C LEU A 302 -24.45 18.35 -42.02
N ALA A 303 -25.06 19.32 -42.70
CA ALA A 303 -26.50 19.34 -42.95
C ALA A 303 -26.96 18.13 -43.78
N HIS A 304 -26.16 17.67 -44.75
CA HIS A 304 -26.44 16.47 -45.52
C HIS A 304 -26.34 15.17 -44.70
N VAL A 305 -25.44 15.11 -43.70
CA VAL A 305 -25.32 13.95 -42.79
C VAL A 305 -26.48 13.89 -41.79
N GLU A 306 -27.01 15.05 -41.38
CA GLU A 306 -28.15 15.16 -40.46
C GLU A 306 -29.50 14.75 -41.09
N GLN A 307 -29.62 14.87 -42.42
CA GLN A 307 -30.83 14.56 -43.19
C GLN A 307 -31.01 13.07 -43.48
#